data_AF-A0A9P3IVG7-F1
#
_entry.id   AF-A0A9P3IVG7-F1
#
_cell.length_a   1.000
_cell.length_b   1.000
_cell.length_c   1.000
_cell.angle_alpha   90.00
_cell.angle_beta   90.00
_cell.angle_gamma   90.00
#
_symmetry.space_group_name_H-M   'P 1'
#
loop_
_entity.id
_entity.type
_entity.pdbx_description
1 polymer ?
#
loop_
_entity_poly.entity_id
_entity_poly.type
_entity_poly.pdbx_seq_one_letter_code
_entity_poly.pdbx_strand_id
1 'polypeptide(L)'
;MAAELTSRLGLPDLSLSLPFSVPLTAVVALLLLRVLLVLRAVGQPHRRRRLGDRLSTLVVLGSGGHTAEMLNLVTALSPAHYSPRCYIAAATDAISLRKARDLESTLAKAAAGDAPTSPSSPPSPPTFLSVYRSREVGQSYVTSVATTVLATLHAMALVVRITPDLLLCNGPGTCVPICIAVFTLHVLGIKCSSIVFVESVARVEKLSLTGKLLHRLAIADRFFVQWPELASRYKGTRYVGRLM
;
A
#
# COMPACT_ATOMS: atom_id res chain seq x y z
N MET A 1 -46.70 -21.92 -12.96
CA MET A 1 -47.61 -20.75 -12.89
C MET A 1 -47.05 -19.50 -13.57
N ALA A 2 -45.77 -19.13 -13.34
CA ALA A 2 -45.17 -17.97 -14.04
C ALA A 2 -44.93 -18.20 -15.55
N ALA A 3 -44.61 -19.43 -15.97
CA ALA A 3 -44.35 -19.78 -17.37
C ALA A 3 -45.61 -19.87 -18.26
N GLU A 4 -46.79 -20.05 -17.66
CA GLU A 4 -48.06 -20.14 -18.40
C GLU A 4 -48.61 -18.76 -18.80
N LEU A 5 -48.23 -17.72 -18.04
CA LEU A 5 -48.66 -16.34 -18.25
C LEU A 5 -47.86 -15.62 -19.33
N THR A 6 -46.57 -15.97 -19.51
CA THR A 6 -45.71 -15.42 -20.57
C THR A 6 -46.16 -15.85 -21.98
N SER A 7 -46.64 -17.09 -22.11
CA SER A 7 -47.19 -17.63 -23.37
C SER A 7 -48.42 -16.86 -23.88
N ARG A 8 -49.28 -16.35 -22.99
CA ARG A 8 -50.51 -15.64 -23.39
C ARG A 8 -50.32 -14.18 -23.78
N LEU A 9 -49.16 -13.57 -23.49
CA LEU A 9 -48.92 -12.14 -23.68
C LEU A 9 -48.05 -11.81 -24.90
N GLY A 10 -47.57 -12.81 -25.67
CA GLY A 10 -46.78 -12.58 -26.89
C GLY A 10 -45.48 -11.80 -26.66
N LEU A 11 -45.03 -11.69 -25.41
CA LEU A 11 -43.79 -11.02 -25.06
C LEU A 11 -42.63 -11.98 -25.33
N PRO A 12 -41.58 -11.56 -26.07
CA PRO A 12 -40.41 -12.40 -26.28
C PRO A 12 -39.80 -12.76 -24.93
N ASP A 13 -39.48 -14.04 -24.72
CA ASP A 13 -38.77 -14.55 -23.54
C ASP A 13 -37.41 -13.85 -23.41
N LEU A 14 -37.39 -12.70 -22.74
CA LEU A 14 -36.21 -11.84 -22.59
C LEU A 14 -35.12 -12.49 -21.71
N SER A 15 -35.42 -13.61 -21.05
CA SER A 15 -34.51 -14.32 -20.15
C SER A 15 -33.53 -15.26 -20.85
N LEU A 16 -33.66 -15.52 -22.17
CA LEU A 16 -32.97 -16.63 -22.84
C LEU A 16 -31.88 -16.24 -23.86
N SER A 17 -31.51 -14.96 -24.01
CA SER A 17 -30.57 -14.56 -25.07
C SER A 17 -29.66 -13.37 -24.76
N LEU A 18 -29.34 -13.09 -23.49
CA LEU A 18 -28.13 -12.32 -23.21
C LEU A 18 -26.94 -13.30 -23.32
N PRO A 19 -26.12 -13.24 -24.38
CA PRO A 19 -24.95 -14.09 -24.44
C PRO A 19 -24.08 -13.78 -23.21
N PHE A 20 -23.49 -14.80 -22.58
CA PHE A 20 -22.62 -14.65 -21.40
C PHE A 20 -21.53 -13.57 -21.56
N SER A 21 -21.23 -13.17 -22.81
CA SER A 21 -20.36 -12.04 -23.14
C SER A 21 -20.89 -10.66 -22.70
N VAL A 22 -22.19 -10.42 -22.65
CA VAL A 22 -22.76 -9.11 -22.25
C VAL A 22 -22.54 -8.82 -20.76
N PRO A 23 -22.86 -9.73 -19.80
CA PRO A 23 -22.57 -9.46 -18.39
C PRO A 23 -21.05 -9.39 -18.13
N LEU A 24 -20.24 -10.19 -18.82
CA LEU A 24 -18.78 -10.14 -18.69
C LEU A 24 -18.21 -8.80 -19.16
N THR A 25 -18.63 -8.32 -20.33
CA THR A 25 -18.18 -7.01 -20.86
C THR A 25 -18.65 -5.86 -19.97
N ALA A 26 -19.87 -5.91 -19.45
CA ALA A 26 -20.37 -4.93 -18.49
C ALA A 26 -19.54 -4.91 -17.19
N VAL A 27 -19.20 -6.09 -16.63
CA VAL A 27 -18.36 -6.19 -15.43
C VAL A 27 -16.96 -5.63 -15.69
N VAL A 28 -16.33 -5.97 -16.82
CA VAL A 28 -15.02 -5.42 -17.20
C VAL A 28 -15.09 -3.90 -17.37
N ALA A 29 -16.11 -3.37 -18.04
CA ALA A 29 -16.30 -1.94 -18.22
C ALA A 29 -16.49 -1.20 -16.88
N LEU A 30 -17.29 -1.77 -15.97
CA LEU A 30 -17.48 -1.24 -14.62
C LEU A 30 -16.17 -1.26 -13.80
N LEU A 31 -15.39 -2.32 -13.90
CA LEU A 31 -14.07 -2.40 -13.26
C LEU A 31 -13.09 -1.37 -13.82
N LEU A 32 -13.03 -1.20 -15.15
CA LEU A 32 -12.19 -0.19 -15.79
C LEU A 32 -12.62 1.24 -15.41
N LEU A 33 -13.92 1.51 -15.39
CA LEU A 33 -14.47 2.78 -14.91
C LEU A 33 -14.08 3.01 -13.45
N ARG A 34 -14.21 1.98 -12.61
CA ARG A 34 -13.83 2.05 -11.19
C ARG A 34 -12.34 2.33 -11.02
N VAL A 35 -11.47 1.66 -11.78
CA VAL A 35 -10.02 1.94 -11.80
C VAL A 35 -9.76 3.39 -12.18
N LEU A 36 -10.39 3.89 -13.25
CA LEU A 36 -10.21 5.28 -13.68
C LEU A 36 -10.67 6.29 -12.62
N LEU A 37 -11.80 6.03 -11.96
CA LEU A 37 -12.29 6.87 -10.86
C LEU A 37 -11.34 6.87 -9.66
N VAL A 38 -10.80 5.70 -9.29
CA VAL A 38 -9.80 5.60 -8.22
C VAL A 38 -8.53 6.34 -8.60
N LEU A 39 -7.99 6.16 -9.82
CA LEU A 39 -6.82 6.90 -10.30
C LEU A 39 -7.03 8.42 -10.29
N ARG A 40 -8.24 8.90 -10.60
CA ARG A 40 -8.59 10.33 -10.48
C ARG A 40 -8.70 10.80 -9.04
N ALA A 41 -9.02 9.89 -8.12
CA ALA A 41 -9.11 10.17 -6.69
C ALA A 41 -7.74 10.06 -5.98
N VAL A 42 -6.72 9.45 -6.59
CA VAL A 42 -5.37 9.37 -6.01
C VAL A 42 -4.84 10.76 -5.71
N GLY A 43 -4.34 10.94 -4.48
CA GLY A 43 -3.80 12.22 -4.01
C GLY A 43 -4.86 13.23 -3.55
N GLN A 44 -6.16 12.96 -3.76
CA GLN A 44 -7.22 13.69 -3.07
C GLN A 44 -7.20 13.36 -1.58
N PRO A 45 -7.55 14.32 -0.70
CA PRO A 45 -7.71 14.01 0.72
C PRO A 45 -8.76 12.92 0.89
N HIS A 46 -8.36 11.81 1.50
CA HIS A 46 -9.30 10.76 1.88
C HIS A 46 -10.34 11.31 2.86
N ARG A 47 -11.53 10.70 2.87
CA ARG A 47 -12.69 11.09 3.70
C ARG A 47 -12.24 11.56 5.09
N ARG A 48 -12.65 12.77 5.49
CA ARG A 48 -12.32 13.35 6.80
C ARG A 48 -12.64 12.34 7.90
N ARG A 49 -11.59 11.80 8.53
CA ARG A 49 -11.69 10.97 9.73
C ARG A 49 -11.91 11.84 10.95
N ARG A 50 -12.46 11.26 12.02
CA ARG A 50 -12.73 12.02 13.24
C ARG A 50 -11.41 12.36 13.91
N LEU A 51 -11.39 13.48 14.62
CA LEU A 51 -10.27 13.86 15.47
C LEU A 51 -10.07 12.76 16.53
N GLY A 52 -8.90 12.12 16.57
CA GLY A 52 -8.59 11.02 17.48
C GLY A 52 -8.64 9.61 16.87
N ASP A 53 -9.03 9.45 15.61
CA ASP A 53 -8.99 8.13 14.95
C ASP A 53 -7.52 7.66 14.77
N ARG A 54 -7.24 6.45 15.24
CA ARG A 54 -5.95 5.77 15.02
C ARG A 54 -5.88 5.26 13.57
N LEU A 55 -4.69 5.31 12.99
CA LEU A 55 -4.37 4.83 11.64
C LEU A 55 -3.56 3.55 11.73
N SER A 56 -4.16 2.42 11.34
CA SER A 56 -3.42 1.17 11.18
C SER A 56 -2.37 1.36 10.08
N THR A 57 -1.10 1.30 10.46
CA THR A 57 0.02 1.72 9.62
C THR A 57 0.84 0.50 9.23
N LEU A 58 0.88 0.20 7.94
CA LEU A 58 1.74 -0.81 7.34
C LEU A 58 3.03 -0.17 6.84
N VAL A 59 4.16 -0.61 7.37
CA VAL A 59 5.50 -0.12 7.05
C VAL A 59 6.27 -1.21 6.30
N VAL A 60 6.70 -0.91 5.08
CA VAL A 60 7.54 -1.82 4.29
C VAL A 60 9.01 -1.50 4.50
N LEU A 61 9.78 -2.49 4.93
CA LEU A 61 11.20 -2.39 5.18
C LEU A 61 11.99 -2.96 3.99
N GLY A 62 12.97 -2.19 3.52
CA GLY A 62 13.94 -2.64 2.52
C GLY A 62 15.29 -2.99 3.15
N SER A 63 16.04 -3.91 2.55
CA SER A 63 17.35 -4.30 3.10
C SER A 63 18.36 -3.14 3.15
N GLY A 64 19.18 -3.12 4.20
CA GLY A 64 20.29 -2.17 4.34
C GLY A 64 19.83 -0.74 4.63
N GLY A 65 20.32 0.23 3.84
CA GLY A 65 20.04 1.66 4.04
C GLY A 65 18.55 2.01 4.00
N HIS A 66 17.76 1.31 3.19
CA HIS A 66 16.31 1.52 3.14
C HIS A 66 15.60 1.22 4.47
N THR A 67 16.06 0.24 5.25
CA THR A 67 15.51 0.00 6.59
C THR A 67 15.86 1.14 7.52
N ALA A 68 17.09 1.65 7.47
CA ALA A 68 17.48 2.79 8.29
C ALA A 68 16.61 4.02 7.98
N GLU A 69 16.36 4.31 6.70
CA GLU A 69 15.46 5.39 6.26
C GLU A 69 14.06 5.21 6.87
N MET A 70 13.46 4.03 6.69
CA MET A 70 12.11 3.77 7.14
C MET A 70 11.98 3.82 8.66
N LEU A 71 12.95 3.27 9.39
CA LEU A 71 12.95 3.31 10.86
C LEU A 71 13.13 4.74 11.38
N ASN A 72 13.93 5.58 10.71
CA ASN A 72 14.05 6.99 11.06
C ASN A 72 12.75 7.77 10.83
N LEU A 73 12.00 7.44 9.77
CA LEU A 73 10.67 8.03 9.58
C LEU A 73 9.70 7.63 10.68
N VAL A 74 9.74 6.35 11.08
CA VAL A 74 8.87 5.79 12.12
C VAL A 74 9.11 6.42 13.49
N THR A 75 10.34 6.81 13.83
CA THR A 75 10.64 7.46 15.12
C THR A 75 9.95 8.81 15.24
N ALA A 76 9.76 9.52 14.13
CA ALA A 76 9.02 10.79 14.07
C ALA A 76 7.49 10.60 14.05
N LEU A 77 6.97 9.38 13.83
CA LEU A 77 5.54 9.12 13.85
C LEU A 77 5.04 8.94 15.28
N SER A 78 3.99 9.68 15.64
CA SER A 78 3.33 9.54 16.95
C SER A 78 2.67 8.16 17.10
N PRO A 79 3.01 7.36 18.13
CA PRO A 79 2.35 6.08 18.39
C PRO A 79 0.85 6.23 18.74
N ALA A 80 0.44 7.40 19.24
CA ALA A 80 -0.96 7.67 19.57
C ALA A 80 -1.85 7.72 18.32
N HIS A 81 -1.31 8.19 17.19
CA HIS A 81 -2.06 8.35 15.94
C HIS A 81 -1.81 7.23 14.93
N TYR A 82 -0.59 6.70 14.86
CA TYR A 82 -0.18 5.70 13.86
C TYR A 82 -0.05 4.31 14.50
N SER A 83 -1.18 3.73 14.88
CA SER A 83 -1.27 2.42 15.52
C SER A 83 -2.56 1.66 15.13
N PRO A 84 -2.57 0.31 15.14
CA PRO A 84 -1.40 -0.57 15.26
C PRO A 84 -0.41 -0.40 14.11
N ARG A 85 0.87 -0.70 14.37
CA ARG A 85 1.92 -0.73 13.34
C ARG A 85 2.17 -2.16 12.90
N CYS A 86 2.25 -2.38 11.60
CA CYS A 86 2.66 -3.64 11.01
C CYS A 86 3.91 -3.42 10.17
N TYR A 87 4.95 -4.22 10.41
CA TYR A 87 6.19 -4.17 9.65
C TYR A 87 6.27 -5.38 8.72
N ILE A 88 6.51 -5.12 7.44
CA ILE A 88 6.77 -6.16 6.44
C ILE A 88 8.18 -6.02 5.90
N ALA A 89 8.95 -7.11 5.90
CA ALA A 89 10.23 -7.20 5.20
C ALA A 89 10.27 -8.42 4.28
N ALA A 90 11.25 -8.47 3.37
CA ALA A 90 11.49 -9.67 2.57
C ALA A 90 11.84 -10.86 3.48
N ALA A 91 11.39 -12.07 3.13
CA ALA A 91 11.67 -13.29 3.89
C ALA A 91 13.17 -13.57 4.06
N THR A 92 13.99 -13.13 3.11
CA THR A 92 15.44 -13.22 3.11
C THR A 92 16.14 -12.10 3.91
N ASP A 93 15.39 -11.23 4.59
CA ASP A 93 15.91 -10.08 5.33
C ASP A 93 15.37 -10.04 6.77
N ALA A 94 15.74 -11.04 7.55
CA ALA A 94 15.36 -11.15 8.96
C ALA A 94 15.96 -10.03 9.84
N ILE A 95 17.10 -9.46 9.42
CA ILE A 95 17.79 -8.38 10.15
C ILE A 95 16.90 -7.14 10.22
N SER A 96 16.23 -6.77 9.13
CA SER A 96 15.37 -5.59 9.09
C SER A 96 14.17 -5.70 10.04
N LEU A 97 13.55 -6.88 10.15
CA LEU A 97 12.49 -7.12 11.13
C LEU A 97 13.02 -7.09 12.57
N ARG A 98 14.24 -7.58 12.82
CA ARG A 98 14.86 -7.48 14.15
C ARG A 98 15.09 -6.02 14.55
N LYS A 99 15.64 -5.20 13.66
CA LYS A 99 15.82 -3.75 13.91
C LYS A 99 14.49 -3.04 14.20
N ALA A 100 13.41 -3.42 13.52
CA ALA A 100 12.08 -2.87 13.79
C ALA A 100 11.56 -3.27 15.17
N ARG A 101 11.78 -4.52 15.61
CA ARG A 101 11.42 -4.97 16.97
C ARG A 101 12.21 -4.21 18.03
N ASP A 102 13.51 -4.05 17.82
CA ASP A 102 14.39 -3.34 18.74
C ASP A 102 13.96 -1.87 18.88
N LEU A 103 13.60 -1.21 17.77
CA LEU A 103 13.06 0.14 17.77
C LEU A 103 11.74 0.23 18.56
N GLU A 104 10.75 -0.62 18.26
CA GLU A 104 9.47 -0.60 18.97
C GLU A 104 9.64 -0.87 20.48
N SER A 105 10.57 -1.74 20.87
CA SER A 105 10.90 -1.96 22.27
C SER A 105 11.50 -0.71 22.95
N THR A 106 12.28 0.07 22.21
CA THR A 106 12.89 1.31 22.70
C THR A 106 11.83 2.40 22.85
N LEU A 107 10.94 2.55 21.86
CA LEU A 107 9.82 3.49 21.89
C LEU A 107 8.85 3.15 23.03
N ALA A 108 8.55 1.87 23.25
CA ALA A 108 7.70 1.43 24.35
C ALA A 108 8.30 1.74 25.73
N LYS A 109 9.62 1.56 25.89
CA LYS A 109 10.34 1.92 27.13
C LYS A 109 10.35 3.43 27.37
N ALA A 110 10.58 4.23 26.33
CA ALA A 110 10.55 5.69 26.44
C ALA A 110 9.15 6.19 26.85
N ALA A 111 8.10 5.64 26.23
CA ALA A 111 6.71 5.97 26.57
C ALA A 111 6.28 5.55 27.98
N ALA A 112 6.94 4.55 28.59
CA ALA A 112 6.69 4.14 29.98
C ALA A 112 7.39 5.04 31.01
N GLY A 113 8.42 5.80 30.61
CA GLY A 113 9.12 6.75 31.47
C GLY A 113 8.42 8.11 31.60
N ASP A 114 7.62 8.49 30.59
CA ASP A 114 6.81 9.69 30.62
C ASP A 114 5.46 9.41 31.32
N ALA A 115 5.15 10.17 32.38
CA ALA A 115 3.92 10.04 33.17
C ALA A 115 2.64 10.14 32.30
N PRO A 116 1.52 9.51 32.70
CA PRO A 116 0.40 9.23 31.82
C PRO A 116 -0.51 10.46 31.63
N THR A 117 -0.09 11.42 30.81
CA THR A 117 -0.99 12.46 30.29
C THR A 117 -1.48 12.09 28.89
N SER A 118 -2.41 11.15 28.82
CA SER A 118 -3.75 11.33 28.23
C SER A 118 -4.40 10.00 27.77
N PRO A 119 -5.73 9.89 27.87
CA PRO A 119 -6.44 8.63 27.85
C PRO A 119 -7.06 8.34 26.48
N SER A 120 -6.68 7.23 25.85
CA SER A 120 -7.51 6.54 24.84
C SER A 120 -6.93 5.16 24.53
N SER A 121 -7.04 4.22 25.46
CA SER A 121 -6.60 2.81 25.35
C SER A 121 -5.10 2.57 25.02
N PRO A 122 -4.47 1.52 25.57
CA PRO A 122 -3.09 1.19 25.21
C PRO A 122 -3.00 0.89 23.69
N PRO A 123 -1.96 1.37 22.99
CA PRO A 123 -1.75 0.99 21.60
C PRO A 123 -1.61 -0.53 21.48
N SER A 124 -2.31 -1.11 20.50
CA SER A 124 -2.17 -2.53 20.17
C SER A 124 -0.72 -2.88 19.81
N PRO A 125 -0.24 -4.09 20.14
CA PRO A 125 1.15 -4.46 19.91
C PRO A 125 1.49 -4.43 18.42
N PRO A 126 2.73 -4.06 18.05
CA PRO A 126 3.17 -4.07 16.67
C PRO A 126 3.31 -5.50 16.14
N THR A 127 2.95 -5.71 14.89
CA THR A 127 3.04 -7.01 14.21
C THR A 127 4.20 -7.01 13.21
N PHE A 128 4.90 -8.14 13.10
CA PHE A 128 6.06 -8.29 12.22
C PHE A 128 5.83 -9.48 11.28
N LEU A 129 5.79 -9.23 9.98
CA LEU A 129 5.48 -10.22 8.96
C LEU A 129 6.56 -10.24 7.87
N SER A 130 6.69 -11.38 7.20
CA SER A 130 7.57 -11.53 6.04
C SER A 130 6.76 -11.67 4.76
N VAL A 131 7.32 -11.16 3.65
CA VAL A 131 6.77 -11.34 2.31
C VAL A 131 7.84 -11.93 1.39
N TYR A 132 7.44 -12.64 0.35
CA TYR A 132 8.40 -13.12 -0.64
C TYR A 132 9.10 -11.97 -1.35
N ARG A 133 10.39 -12.15 -1.63
CA ARG A 133 11.17 -11.17 -2.36
C ARG A 133 10.77 -11.19 -3.84
N SER A 134 10.49 -10.03 -4.41
CA SER A 134 10.07 -9.93 -5.82
C SER A 134 11.18 -10.29 -6.80
N ARG A 135 12.43 -9.98 -6.43
CA ARG A 135 13.61 -10.26 -7.24
C ARG A 135 14.85 -10.49 -6.36
N GLU A 136 15.58 -11.57 -6.63
CA GLU A 136 16.88 -11.81 -6.00
C GLU A 136 18.02 -11.04 -6.69
N VAL A 137 19.09 -10.75 -5.94
CA VAL A 137 20.27 -10.06 -6.50
C VAL A 137 20.89 -10.94 -7.58
N GLY A 138 21.06 -10.38 -8.79
CA GLY A 138 21.58 -11.11 -9.95
C GLY A 138 20.52 -11.86 -10.78
N GLN A 139 19.25 -11.88 -10.36
CA GLN A 139 18.17 -12.52 -11.13
C GLN A 139 17.85 -11.72 -12.41
N SER A 140 17.61 -12.45 -13.50
CA SER A 140 17.22 -11.87 -14.80
C SER A 140 15.84 -11.21 -14.73
N TYR A 141 15.63 -10.12 -15.48
CA TYR A 141 14.36 -9.39 -15.48
C TYR A 141 13.16 -10.26 -15.88
N VAL A 142 13.35 -11.22 -16.79
CA VAL A 142 12.28 -12.11 -17.26
C VAL A 142 11.85 -13.07 -16.15
N THR A 143 12.79 -13.77 -15.52
CA THR A 143 12.47 -14.67 -14.40
C THR A 143 11.94 -13.92 -13.19
N SER A 144 12.33 -12.65 -13.03
CA SER A 144 11.84 -11.76 -11.98
C SER A 144 10.33 -11.49 -12.09
N VAL A 145 9.73 -11.62 -13.28
CA VAL A 145 8.28 -11.45 -13.46
C VAL A 145 7.53 -12.52 -12.67
N ALA A 146 7.93 -13.79 -12.82
CA ALA A 146 7.27 -14.90 -12.14
C ALA A 146 7.39 -14.77 -10.60
N THR A 147 8.57 -14.45 -10.09
CA THR A 147 8.78 -14.23 -8.65
C THR A 147 8.01 -13.01 -8.15
N THR A 148 7.88 -11.96 -8.96
CA THR A 148 7.06 -10.78 -8.63
C THR A 148 5.58 -11.12 -8.58
N VAL A 149 5.06 -11.96 -9.49
CA VAL A 149 3.66 -12.42 -9.45
C VAL A 149 3.40 -13.22 -8.18
N LEU A 150 4.26 -14.18 -7.85
CA LEU A 150 4.14 -14.96 -6.60
C LEU A 150 4.20 -14.06 -5.36
N ALA A 151 5.13 -13.09 -5.35
CA ALA A 151 5.21 -12.10 -4.28
C ALA A 151 3.94 -11.23 -4.19
N THR A 152 3.30 -10.92 -5.31
CA THR A 152 2.05 -10.15 -5.37
C THR A 152 0.86 -10.95 -4.83
N LEU A 153 0.76 -12.24 -5.15
CA LEU A 153 -0.28 -13.11 -4.58
C LEU A 153 -0.11 -13.24 -3.05
N HIS A 154 1.12 -13.43 -2.59
CA HIS A 154 1.39 -13.48 -1.15
C HIS A 154 1.13 -12.13 -0.47
N ALA A 155 1.55 -11.02 -1.09
CA ALA A 155 1.25 -9.67 -0.59
C ALA A 155 -0.25 -9.39 -0.53
N MET A 156 -1.03 -9.85 -1.53
CA MET A 156 -2.48 -9.73 -1.51
C MET A 156 -3.10 -10.41 -0.30
N ALA A 157 -2.72 -11.66 -0.04
CA ALA A 157 -3.20 -12.41 1.12
C ALA A 157 -2.87 -11.72 2.45
N LEU A 158 -1.67 -11.13 2.56
CA LEU A 158 -1.27 -10.36 3.74
C LEU A 158 -2.07 -9.06 3.89
N VAL A 159 -2.20 -8.27 2.82
CA VAL A 159 -2.88 -6.97 2.87
C VAL A 159 -4.38 -7.13 3.13
N VAL A 160 -5.02 -8.18 2.58
CA VAL A 160 -6.43 -8.49 2.89
C VAL A 160 -6.63 -8.87 4.36
N ARG A 161 -5.63 -9.48 5.02
CA ARG A 161 -5.69 -9.78 6.45
C ARG A 161 -5.40 -8.56 7.33
N ILE A 162 -4.44 -7.71 6.93
CA ILE A 162 -4.01 -6.54 7.72
C ILE A 162 -5.00 -5.38 7.56
N THR A 163 -5.55 -5.18 6.35
CA THR A 163 -6.44 -4.06 5.97
C THR A 163 -5.94 -2.69 6.43
N PRO A 164 -4.70 -2.30 6.07
CA PRO A 164 -4.08 -1.09 6.60
C PRO A 164 -4.83 0.18 6.19
N ASP A 165 -4.82 1.20 7.04
CA ASP A 165 -5.29 2.55 6.70
C ASP A 165 -4.23 3.35 5.95
N LEU A 166 -2.96 3.11 6.28
CA LEU A 166 -1.80 3.80 5.74
C LEU A 166 -0.74 2.77 5.35
N LEU A 167 -0.26 2.83 4.11
CA LEU A 167 0.94 2.15 3.65
C LEU A 167 2.08 3.16 3.55
N LEU A 168 3.13 2.96 4.34
CA LEU A 168 4.38 3.71 4.24
C LEU A 168 5.46 2.81 3.64
N CYS A 169 6.09 3.26 2.56
CA CYS A 169 7.16 2.52 1.92
C CYS A 169 8.18 3.44 1.27
N ASN A 170 9.39 2.93 1.09
CA ASN A 170 10.41 3.53 0.24
C ASN A 170 10.71 2.65 -0.99
N GLY A 171 11.84 2.86 -1.65
CA GLY A 171 12.15 2.28 -2.96
C GLY A 171 12.52 0.80 -3.14
N PRO A 172 12.57 -0.14 -2.14
CA PRO A 172 12.93 -1.52 -2.45
C PRO A 172 11.92 -2.20 -3.37
N GLY A 173 12.37 -3.15 -4.20
CA GLY A 173 11.48 -3.90 -5.12
C GLY A 173 10.31 -4.60 -4.42
N THR A 174 10.49 -4.98 -3.15
CA THR A 174 9.46 -5.61 -2.30
C THR A 174 8.22 -4.73 -2.08
N CYS A 175 8.32 -3.40 -2.21
CA CYS A 175 7.17 -2.53 -2.00
C CYS A 175 6.18 -2.54 -3.18
N VAL A 176 6.62 -2.89 -4.40
CA VAL A 176 5.75 -2.91 -5.59
C VAL A 176 4.57 -3.88 -5.41
N PRO A 177 4.78 -5.17 -5.07
CA PRO A 177 3.68 -6.09 -4.77
C PRO A 177 2.70 -5.59 -3.71
N ILE A 178 3.21 -4.96 -2.65
CA ILE A 178 2.40 -4.49 -1.53
C ILE A 178 1.56 -3.28 -1.95
N CYS A 179 2.15 -2.34 -2.70
CA CYS A 179 1.42 -1.19 -3.25
C CYS A 179 0.30 -1.64 -4.20
N ILE A 180 0.59 -2.59 -5.10
CA ILE A 180 -0.41 -3.16 -6.01
C ILE A 180 -1.53 -3.84 -5.22
N ALA A 181 -1.20 -4.60 -4.17
CA ALA A 181 -2.21 -5.23 -3.32
C ALA A 181 -3.12 -4.19 -2.66
N VAL A 182 -2.55 -3.18 -1.98
CA VAL A 182 -3.33 -2.11 -1.34
C VAL A 182 -4.19 -1.35 -2.35
N PHE A 183 -3.64 -1.00 -3.51
CA PHE A 183 -4.38 -0.34 -4.59
C PHE A 183 -5.55 -1.20 -5.09
N THR A 184 -5.34 -2.51 -5.19
CA THR A 184 -6.39 -3.45 -5.61
C THR A 184 -7.55 -3.46 -4.61
N LEU A 185 -7.28 -3.48 -3.30
CA LEU A 185 -8.35 -3.36 -2.29
C LEU A 185 -9.12 -2.04 -2.41
N HIS A 186 -8.44 -0.96 -2.79
CA HIS A 186 -9.07 0.34 -3.04
C HIS A 186 -9.99 0.28 -4.27
N VAL A 187 -9.51 -0.28 -5.39
CA VAL A 187 -10.29 -0.48 -6.62
C VAL A 187 -11.55 -1.31 -6.34
N LEU A 188 -11.40 -2.43 -5.62
CA LEU A 188 -12.50 -3.32 -5.24
C LEU A 188 -13.46 -2.69 -4.19
N GLY A 189 -13.15 -1.51 -3.66
CA GLY A 189 -13.97 -0.85 -2.65
C GLY A 189 -13.95 -1.52 -1.27
N ILE A 190 -13.04 -2.48 -1.05
CA ILE A 190 -12.90 -3.20 0.23
C ILE A 190 -12.31 -2.27 1.29
N LYS A 191 -11.26 -1.52 0.94
CA LYS A 191 -10.57 -0.62 1.87
C LYS A 191 -9.97 0.58 1.12
N CYS A 192 -10.30 1.78 1.59
CA CYS A 192 -9.66 3.01 1.13
C CYS A 192 -8.42 3.30 2.00
N SER A 193 -7.27 2.79 1.56
CA SER A 193 -5.98 3.00 2.22
C SER A 193 -5.21 4.13 1.53
N SER A 194 -4.47 4.92 2.31
CA SER A 194 -3.54 5.90 1.75
C SER A 194 -2.17 5.27 1.51
N ILE A 195 -1.60 5.46 0.32
CA ILE A 195 -0.26 5.01 -0.04
C ILE A 195 0.70 6.20 -0.03
N VAL A 196 1.66 6.16 0.89
CA VAL A 196 2.73 7.14 1.02
C VAL A 196 4.05 6.49 0.61
N PHE A 197 4.61 7.02 -0.48
CA PHE A 197 5.92 6.61 -0.98
C PHE A 197 6.96 7.70 -0.70
N VAL A 198 8.06 7.34 -0.06
CA VAL A 198 9.21 8.23 0.18
C VAL A 198 10.39 7.72 -0.62
N GLU A 199 10.83 8.47 -1.62
CA GLU A 199 12.01 8.09 -2.40
C GLU A 199 13.27 8.14 -1.53
N SER A 200 14.18 7.20 -1.77
CA SER A 200 15.40 7.07 -0.99
C SER A 200 16.33 8.25 -1.19
N VAL A 201 17.08 8.59 -0.13
CA VAL A 201 18.06 9.69 -0.16
C VAL A 201 19.17 9.42 -1.16
N ALA A 202 19.47 8.15 -1.45
CA ALA A 202 20.47 7.74 -2.43
C ALA A 202 20.09 8.08 -3.88
N ARG A 203 18.85 8.51 -4.16
CA ARG A 203 18.38 8.84 -5.50
C ARG A 203 18.38 10.36 -5.69
N VAL A 204 19.49 10.89 -6.20
CA VAL A 204 19.67 12.34 -6.41
C VAL A 204 19.10 12.79 -7.77
N GLU A 205 19.48 12.12 -8.85
CA GLU A 205 19.19 12.61 -10.21
C GLU A 205 17.91 12.02 -10.84
N LYS A 206 17.62 10.76 -10.49
CA LYS A 206 16.56 9.95 -11.11
C LYS A 206 15.89 9.06 -10.07
N LEU A 207 14.56 8.97 -10.14
CA LEU A 207 13.77 8.03 -9.33
C LEU A 207 14.30 6.60 -9.44
N SER A 208 14.11 5.82 -8.37
CA SER A 208 14.33 4.37 -8.38
C SER A 208 13.43 3.69 -9.42
N LEU A 209 13.74 2.46 -9.83
CA LEU A 209 12.85 1.73 -10.76
C LEU A 209 11.44 1.60 -10.16
N THR A 210 11.38 1.29 -8.88
CA THR A 210 10.17 1.26 -8.06
C THR A 210 9.46 2.61 -8.04
N GLY A 211 10.18 3.69 -7.74
CA GLY A 211 9.62 5.05 -7.73
C GLY A 211 9.08 5.46 -9.11
N LYS A 212 9.79 5.13 -10.19
CA LYS A 212 9.30 5.35 -11.57
C LYS A 212 8.03 4.57 -11.85
N LEU A 213 7.93 3.32 -11.39
CA LEU A 213 6.75 2.48 -11.60
C LEU A 213 5.54 3.04 -10.85
N LEU A 214 5.68 3.33 -9.55
CA LEU A 214 4.60 3.89 -8.74
C LEU A 214 4.17 5.28 -9.21
N HIS A 215 5.13 6.09 -9.67
CA HIS A 215 4.86 7.41 -10.26
C HIS A 215 4.09 7.31 -11.58
N ARG A 216 4.52 6.44 -12.51
CA ARG A 216 3.85 6.25 -13.81
C ARG A 216 2.46 5.64 -13.68
N LEU A 217 2.27 4.71 -12.74
CA LEU A 217 0.99 4.07 -12.51
C LEU A 217 0.04 4.93 -11.66
N ALA A 218 0.51 6.07 -11.13
CA ALA A 218 -0.25 6.93 -10.23
C ALA A 218 -0.91 6.15 -9.09
N ILE A 219 -0.17 5.25 -8.44
CA ILE A 219 -0.68 4.39 -7.35
C ILE A 219 -0.47 5.04 -5.97
N ALA A 220 0.58 5.86 -5.82
CA ALA A 220 0.88 6.52 -4.56
C ALA A 220 0.07 7.82 -4.42
N ASP A 221 -0.70 7.95 -3.34
CA ASP A 221 -1.41 9.19 -3.01
C ASP A 221 -0.47 10.34 -2.70
N ARG A 222 0.62 10.03 -1.98
CA ARG A 222 1.65 11.00 -1.63
C ARG A 222 2.99 10.45 -2.04
N PHE A 223 3.66 11.19 -2.92
CA PHE A 223 5.00 10.86 -3.39
C PHE A 223 5.97 11.92 -2.90
N PHE A 224 6.86 11.54 -1.98
CA PHE A 224 7.85 12.42 -1.39
C PHE A 224 9.25 12.17 -1.98
N VAL A 225 9.98 13.25 -2.23
CA VAL A 225 11.37 13.23 -2.72
C VAL A 225 12.26 14.07 -1.82
N GLN A 226 13.51 13.65 -1.68
CA GLN A 226 14.48 14.29 -0.78
C GLN A 226 15.43 15.26 -1.49
N TRP A 227 15.28 15.43 -2.81
CA TRP A 227 16.10 16.30 -3.65
C TRP A 227 15.20 17.26 -4.46
N PRO A 228 15.50 18.57 -4.49
CA PRO A 228 14.68 19.54 -5.20
C PRO A 228 14.68 19.30 -6.73
N GLU A 229 15.77 18.75 -7.28
CA GLU A 229 15.91 18.41 -8.70
C GLU A 229 14.92 17.31 -9.12
N LEU A 230 14.62 16.37 -8.22
CA LEU A 230 13.58 15.37 -8.48
C LEU A 230 12.18 16.01 -8.48
N ALA A 231 11.93 16.94 -7.56
CA ALA A 231 10.63 17.61 -7.47
C ALA A 231 10.34 18.46 -8.70
N SER A 232 11.35 19.14 -9.25
CA SER A 232 11.20 19.90 -10.49
C SER A 232 11.02 18.99 -11.72
N ARG A 233 11.66 17.82 -11.73
CA ARG A 233 11.62 16.88 -12.85
C ARG A 233 10.35 16.03 -12.90
N TYR A 234 9.79 15.65 -11.76
CA TYR A 234 8.67 14.72 -11.67
C TYR A 234 7.43 15.40 -11.08
N LYS A 235 6.44 15.69 -11.94
CA LYS A 235 5.16 16.28 -11.52
C LYS A 235 4.44 15.37 -10.51
N GLY A 236 3.73 15.98 -9.55
CA GLY A 236 3.00 15.24 -8.52
C GLY A 236 3.88 14.70 -7.38
N THR A 237 5.18 15.02 -7.38
CA THR A 237 6.08 14.73 -6.25
C THR A 237 6.23 15.96 -5.35
N ARG A 238 6.49 15.75 -4.06
CA ARG A 238 6.68 16.81 -3.07
C ARG A 238 8.07 16.71 -2.43
N TYR A 239 8.83 17.80 -2.53
CA TYR A 239 10.10 17.93 -1.83
C TYR A 239 9.87 18.09 -0.33
N VAL A 240 10.64 17.36 0.48
CA VAL A 240 10.54 17.36 1.96
C VAL A 240 11.88 17.54 2.66
N GLY A 241 12.95 17.82 1.91
CA GLY A 241 14.30 17.86 2.46
C GLY A 241 14.88 16.48 2.72
N ARG A 242 16.05 16.46 3.38
CA ARG A 242 16.73 15.23 3.79
C ARG A 242 16.10 14.76 5.10
N LEU A 243 15.51 13.56 5.06
CA LEU A 243 14.84 12.95 6.21
C LEU A 243 15.78 12.00 6.99
N MET A 244 17.09 12.11 6.73
CA MET A 244 18.19 11.39 7.38
C MET A 244 19.24 12.38 7.84
#